data_AF-A0A2V9S1Y1-F1
#
_entry.id   AF-A0A2V9S1Y1-F1
#
_cell.length_a   1.000
_cell.length_b   1.000
_cell.length_c   1.000
_cell.angle_alpha   90.00
_cell.angle_beta   90.00
_cell.angle_gamma   90.00
#
_symmetry.space_group_name_H-M   'P 1'
#
loop_
_entity.id
_entity.type
_entity.pdbx_description
1 polymer ?
#
loop_
_entity_poly.entity_id
_entity_poly.type
_entity_poly.pdbx_seq_one_letter_code
_entity_poly.pdbx_strand_id
1 'polypeptide(L)'
;MNSPDPFNLNIPNLAVVSLAAAEVTGSHSTDRADTFSTPNPATAGVPFDDRMWIDALDDPNHVYMEYHDFGTTSQIFVQRSNDGGQTYTNALGTVVDAATEPSVGPPTGNIAGQIKVDRSSCTSHGNLYQIFVGPDNPIDNSNNSSSFLNAAYVGVASGVSLTNPTLSFTDYKVFSCGAGSTCPSGAGLGNLFPALAVDKFGYLYAAWSDNTTIYYSFSVSQGTSWSPAIKVWCRSSRQFEHSAIDHKLERLCCGDRQRPCDHAGVHAEPSHRPRQPHRADINRRPTWQLRPEPCRLFPDRN
;
A
#
# COMPACT_ATOMS: atom_id res chain seq x y z
N MET A 1 3.25 20.87 -26.18
CA MET A 1 3.48 19.42 -26.24
C MET A 1 4.99 19.22 -26.15
N ASN A 2 5.50 18.62 -25.08
CA ASN A 2 6.92 18.29 -24.99
C ASN A 2 7.17 17.15 -25.98
N SER A 3 8.02 17.34 -26.98
CA SER A 3 8.37 16.26 -27.90
C SER A 3 9.02 15.10 -27.13
N PRO A 4 8.77 13.84 -27.53
CA PRO A 4 9.46 12.69 -26.95
C PRO A 4 10.96 12.88 -26.98
N ASP A 5 11.64 12.58 -25.87
CA ASP A 5 13.10 12.59 -25.83
C ASP A 5 13.62 11.42 -26.69
N PRO A 6 14.25 11.68 -27.86
CA PRO A 6 14.67 10.64 -28.78
C PRO A 6 15.82 9.78 -28.24
N PHE A 7 16.41 10.13 -27.09
CA PHE A 7 17.54 9.43 -26.50
C PHE A 7 17.17 8.52 -25.32
N ASN A 8 15.91 8.46 -24.92
CA ASN A 8 15.50 7.65 -23.78
C ASN A 8 14.84 6.34 -24.23
N LEU A 9 15.67 5.34 -24.55
CA LEU A 9 15.25 4.01 -25.01
C LEU A 9 14.52 3.17 -23.95
N ASN A 10 14.44 3.65 -22.69
CA ASN A 10 13.73 2.99 -21.60
C ASN A 10 12.41 3.72 -21.31
N ILE A 11 11.49 3.74 -22.26
CA ILE A 11 10.13 4.23 -21.99
C ILE A 11 9.39 3.15 -21.18
N PRO A 12 8.95 3.44 -19.95
CA PRO A 12 8.16 2.49 -19.17
C PRO A 12 6.80 2.26 -19.83
N ASN A 13 6.26 1.05 -19.70
CA ASN A 13 4.86 0.79 -20.01
C ASN A 13 3.96 1.44 -18.95
N LEU A 14 2.89 2.10 -19.40
CA LEU A 14 1.81 2.62 -18.56
C LEU A 14 0.55 1.81 -18.83
N ALA A 15 0.22 0.91 -17.90
CA ALA A 15 -1.07 0.21 -17.90
C ALA A 15 -2.17 1.14 -17.36
N VAL A 16 -3.34 1.08 -17.96
CA VAL A 16 -4.53 1.79 -17.50
C VAL A 16 -5.75 0.88 -17.54
N VAL A 17 -6.60 1.03 -16.53
CA VAL A 17 -7.90 0.36 -16.46
C VAL A 17 -8.97 1.39 -16.15
N SER A 18 -10.20 1.11 -16.59
CA SER A 18 -11.37 1.92 -16.28
C SER A 18 -12.59 1.04 -16.05
N LEU A 19 -13.50 1.49 -15.19
CA LEU A 19 -14.78 0.83 -14.96
C LEU A 19 -15.87 1.52 -15.77
N ALA A 20 -16.60 0.75 -16.58
CA ALA A 20 -17.83 1.21 -17.19
C ALA A 20 -18.90 0.11 -17.09
N ALA A 21 -20.04 0.44 -16.51
CA ALA A 21 -21.20 -0.47 -16.41
C ALA A 21 -20.87 -1.87 -15.84
N ALA A 22 -20.08 -1.93 -14.76
CA ALA A 22 -19.67 -3.18 -14.09
C ALA A 22 -18.71 -4.07 -14.89
N GLU A 23 -18.01 -3.50 -15.87
CA GLU A 23 -17.01 -4.20 -16.69
C GLU A 23 -15.70 -3.38 -16.72
N VAL A 24 -14.56 -4.08 -16.58
CA VAL A 24 -13.24 -3.43 -16.70
C VAL A 24 -12.76 -3.35 -18.14
N THR A 25 -12.51 -2.12 -18.60
CA THR A 25 -11.78 -1.86 -19.84
C THR A 25 -10.30 -1.63 -19.57
N GLY A 26 -9.41 -2.38 -20.24
CA GLY A 26 -7.95 -2.23 -20.15
C GLY A 26 -7.31 -1.62 -21.40
N SER A 27 -6.22 -0.89 -21.22
CA SER A 27 -5.37 -0.38 -22.30
C SER A 27 -3.96 -0.13 -21.73
N HIS A 28 -2.99 0.14 -22.60
CA HIS A 28 -1.65 0.52 -22.18
C HIS A 28 -0.98 1.46 -23.16
N SER A 29 0.07 2.14 -22.70
CA SER A 29 0.92 3.01 -23.51
C SER A 29 2.39 2.64 -23.30
N THR A 30 3.15 2.61 -24.39
CA THR A 30 4.61 2.38 -24.40
C THR A 30 5.38 3.62 -24.86
N ASP A 31 4.69 4.76 -24.97
CA ASP A 31 5.20 6.02 -25.53
C ASP A 31 4.87 7.21 -24.61
N ARG A 32 4.90 7.00 -23.29
CA ARG A 32 4.65 8.04 -22.26
C ARG A 32 3.25 8.65 -22.32
N ALA A 33 2.24 7.84 -22.64
CA ALA A 33 0.86 8.25 -22.81
C ALA A 33 0.62 9.19 -24.01
N ASP A 34 1.53 9.23 -24.99
CA ASP A 34 1.29 9.94 -26.25
C ASP A 34 0.21 9.23 -27.07
N THR A 35 0.24 7.90 -27.07
CA THR A 35 -0.82 7.04 -27.62
C THR A 35 -1.14 5.88 -26.68
N PHE A 36 -2.35 5.35 -26.83
CA PHE A 36 -2.81 4.16 -26.12
C PHE A 36 -3.17 3.08 -27.12
N SER A 37 -2.97 1.82 -26.72
CA SER A 37 -3.47 0.67 -27.45
C SER A 37 -4.98 0.75 -27.66
N THR A 38 -5.50 -0.02 -28.63
CA THR A 38 -6.97 -0.15 -28.76
C THR A 38 -7.53 -0.73 -27.46
N PRO A 39 -8.46 -0.05 -26.77
CA PRO A 39 -8.97 -0.52 -25.49
C PRO A 39 -9.63 -1.90 -25.63
N ASN A 40 -9.35 -2.80 -24.69
CA ASN A 40 -10.08 -4.05 -24.54
C ASN A 40 -11.22 -3.81 -23.54
N PRO A 41 -12.50 -3.83 -23.96
CA PRO A 41 -13.63 -3.51 -23.08
C PRO A 41 -13.98 -4.62 -22.08
N ALA A 42 -13.42 -5.82 -22.23
CA ALA A 42 -13.68 -6.98 -21.38
C ALA A 42 -12.35 -7.57 -20.91
N THR A 43 -11.63 -6.81 -20.10
CA THR A 43 -10.28 -7.17 -19.65
C THR A 43 -10.31 -8.09 -18.43
N ALA A 44 -11.30 -7.94 -17.55
CA ALA A 44 -11.50 -8.83 -16.41
C ALA A 44 -12.03 -10.19 -16.87
N GLY A 45 -11.63 -11.25 -16.15
CA GLY A 45 -12.06 -12.63 -16.43
C GLY A 45 -13.29 -13.06 -15.64
N VAL A 46 -13.69 -12.29 -14.62
CA VAL A 46 -14.90 -12.50 -13.82
C VAL A 46 -15.78 -11.26 -14.00
N PRO A 47 -17.10 -11.39 -14.22
CA PRO A 47 -17.99 -10.24 -14.42
C PRO A 47 -18.43 -9.59 -13.10
N PHE A 48 -19.18 -8.48 -13.21
CA PHE A 48 -19.72 -7.69 -12.09
C PHE A 48 -18.63 -6.99 -11.28
N ASP A 49 -17.78 -6.29 -12.01
CA ASP A 49 -16.59 -5.63 -11.49
C ASP A 49 -16.93 -4.34 -10.74
N ASP A 50 -16.25 -4.14 -9.62
CA ASP A 50 -16.31 -2.91 -8.85
C ASP A 50 -14.94 -2.60 -8.23
N ARG A 51 -14.60 -1.31 -8.15
CA ARG A 51 -13.37 -0.79 -7.50
C ARG A 51 -12.08 -1.51 -7.91
N MET A 52 -11.70 -1.46 -9.19
CA MET A 52 -10.39 -1.99 -9.59
C MET A 52 -9.24 -1.05 -9.21
N TRP A 53 -8.13 -1.64 -8.80
CA TRP A 53 -6.83 -0.99 -8.86
C TRP A 53 -5.84 -1.87 -9.62
N ILE A 54 -4.64 -1.32 -9.82
CA ILE A 54 -3.54 -2.02 -10.48
C ILE A 54 -2.22 -1.71 -9.77
N ASP A 55 -1.32 -2.68 -9.78
CA ASP A 55 0.10 -2.48 -9.49
C ASP A 55 0.93 -3.37 -10.42
N ALA A 56 2.16 -2.97 -10.73
CA ALA A 56 2.99 -3.64 -11.71
C ALA A 56 4.27 -4.17 -11.08
N LEU A 57 4.86 -5.20 -11.70
CA LEU A 57 6.23 -5.59 -11.38
C LEU A 57 7.22 -4.60 -12.04
N ASP A 58 8.51 -4.72 -11.73
CA ASP A 58 9.58 -3.91 -12.34
C ASP A 58 9.91 -4.32 -13.79
N ASP A 59 8.90 -4.60 -14.61
CA ASP A 59 9.01 -4.92 -16.04
C ASP A 59 7.77 -4.44 -16.82
N PRO A 60 7.86 -4.25 -18.15
CA PRO A 60 6.79 -3.60 -18.92
C PRO A 60 5.55 -4.46 -19.14
N ASN A 61 5.59 -5.77 -18.88
CA ASN A 61 4.55 -6.70 -19.31
C ASN A 61 3.63 -7.16 -18.16
N HIS A 62 4.15 -7.20 -16.94
CA HIS A 62 3.45 -7.81 -15.82
C HIS A 62 2.78 -6.78 -14.92
N VAL A 63 1.45 -6.82 -14.97
CA VAL A 63 0.57 -5.95 -14.22
C VAL A 63 -0.45 -6.82 -13.51
N TYR A 64 -0.74 -6.52 -12.27
CA TYR A 64 -1.75 -7.17 -11.48
C TYR A 64 -2.92 -6.21 -11.31
N MET A 65 -4.12 -6.73 -11.43
CA MET A 65 -5.36 -5.99 -11.21
C MET A 65 -6.15 -6.74 -10.17
N GLU A 66 -6.48 -6.06 -9.09
CA GLU A 66 -7.55 -6.48 -8.20
C GLU A 66 -8.87 -5.81 -8.59
N TYR A 67 -9.96 -6.47 -8.25
CA TYR A 67 -11.31 -5.91 -8.29
C TYR A 67 -12.22 -6.70 -7.36
N HIS A 68 -13.28 -6.05 -6.90
CA HIS A 68 -14.31 -6.67 -6.09
C HIS A 68 -15.47 -7.12 -6.98
N ASP A 69 -15.90 -8.37 -6.84
CA ASP A 69 -17.14 -8.86 -7.47
C ASP A 69 -18.33 -8.50 -6.59
N PHE A 70 -19.10 -7.47 -6.96
CA PHE A 70 -20.27 -7.06 -6.19
C PHE A 70 -21.55 -7.85 -6.52
N GLY A 71 -21.54 -8.67 -7.57
CA GLY A 71 -22.75 -9.25 -8.17
C GLY A 71 -22.98 -10.73 -7.89
N THR A 72 -21.92 -11.52 -7.64
CA THR A 72 -22.05 -12.97 -7.49
C THR A 72 -21.43 -13.53 -6.22
N THR A 73 -20.14 -13.28 -5.98
CA THR A 73 -19.37 -13.95 -4.92
C THR A 73 -18.95 -13.03 -3.78
N SER A 74 -19.03 -11.69 -3.92
CA SER A 74 -18.46 -10.73 -2.94
C SER A 74 -16.97 -10.99 -2.62
N GLN A 75 -16.27 -11.66 -3.53
CA GLN A 75 -14.83 -11.94 -3.42
C GLN A 75 -14.02 -10.78 -3.99
N ILE A 76 -12.76 -10.72 -3.56
CA ILE A 76 -11.75 -9.89 -4.20
C ILE A 76 -10.97 -10.81 -5.13
N PHE A 77 -11.04 -10.55 -6.43
CA PHE A 77 -10.26 -11.25 -7.43
C PHE A 77 -8.99 -10.48 -7.72
N VAL A 78 -7.92 -11.22 -8.00
CA VAL A 78 -6.67 -10.68 -8.54
C VAL A 78 -6.34 -11.43 -9.81
N GLN A 79 -6.03 -10.68 -10.86
CA GLN A 79 -5.58 -11.23 -12.14
C GLN A 79 -4.25 -10.64 -12.57
N ARG A 80 -3.50 -11.40 -13.36
CA ARG A 80 -2.22 -10.99 -13.93
C ARG A 80 -2.34 -10.77 -15.45
N SER A 81 -1.76 -9.68 -15.92
CA SER A 81 -1.42 -9.40 -17.31
C SER A 81 0.00 -9.87 -17.64
N ASN A 82 0.23 -10.28 -18.89
CA ASN A 82 1.56 -10.52 -19.46
C ASN A 82 1.82 -9.71 -20.75
N ASP A 83 0.95 -8.75 -21.06
CA ASP A 83 0.99 -7.90 -22.26
C ASP A 83 0.89 -6.40 -21.93
N GLY A 84 1.31 -6.02 -20.71
CA GLY A 84 1.39 -4.64 -20.29
C GLY A 84 0.05 -4.01 -19.86
N GLY A 85 -1.00 -4.81 -19.63
CA GLY A 85 -2.30 -4.36 -19.15
C GLY A 85 -3.39 -4.38 -20.22
N GLN A 86 -3.14 -4.99 -21.37
CA GLN A 86 -4.15 -5.16 -22.42
C GLN A 86 -5.13 -6.28 -22.06
N THR A 87 -4.63 -7.40 -21.53
CA THR A 87 -5.44 -8.54 -21.10
C THR A 87 -4.96 -9.09 -19.76
N TYR A 88 -5.88 -9.57 -18.91
CA TYR A 88 -5.57 -10.07 -17.57
C TYR A 88 -5.93 -11.55 -17.43
N THR A 89 -5.41 -12.37 -18.34
CA THR A 89 -5.74 -13.79 -18.43
C THR A 89 -4.62 -14.72 -17.95
N ASN A 90 -3.46 -14.18 -17.56
CA ASN A 90 -2.27 -14.98 -17.28
C ASN A 90 -2.33 -15.71 -15.92
N ALA A 91 -3.07 -15.16 -14.96
CA ALA A 91 -3.39 -15.81 -13.69
C ALA A 91 -4.68 -15.24 -13.12
N LEU A 92 -5.35 -16.01 -12.27
CA LEU A 92 -6.53 -15.62 -11.50
C LEU A 92 -6.41 -16.23 -10.10
N GLY A 93 -6.70 -15.44 -9.08
CA GLY A 93 -6.80 -15.90 -7.70
C GLY A 93 -7.87 -15.12 -6.94
N THR A 94 -8.42 -15.73 -5.90
CA THR A 94 -9.27 -15.06 -4.91
C THR A 94 -8.41 -14.72 -3.70
N VAL A 95 -8.53 -13.49 -3.21
CA VAL A 95 -7.74 -13.03 -2.07
C VAL A 95 -8.22 -13.68 -0.78
N VAL A 96 -9.53 -13.68 -0.56
CA VAL A 96 -10.10 -14.18 0.69
C VAL A 96 -9.91 -15.70 0.73
N ASP A 97 -9.14 -16.18 1.69
CA ASP A 97 -8.87 -17.60 1.85
C ASP A 97 -10.04 -18.32 2.53
N ALA A 98 -10.06 -19.66 2.44
CA ALA A 98 -11.15 -20.46 2.97
C ALA A 98 -11.31 -20.35 4.50
N ALA A 99 -10.27 -19.96 5.24
CA ALA A 99 -10.34 -19.81 6.69
C ALA A 99 -10.98 -18.48 7.08
N THR A 100 -10.81 -17.45 6.25
CA THR A 100 -11.28 -16.08 6.48
C THR A 100 -12.64 -15.83 5.83
N GLU A 101 -12.96 -16.55 4.75
CA GLU A 101 -14.22 -16.43 3.99
C GLU A 101 -15.47 -16.41 4.88
N PRO A 102 -15.63 -17.28 5.90
CA PRO A 102 -16.82 -17.22 6.75
C PRO A 102 -17.03 -15.86 7.45
N SER A 103 -15.96 -15.08 7.65
CA SER A 103 -16.02 -13.77 8.30
C SER A 103 -16.17 -12.61 7.31
N VAL A 104 -15.73 -12.75 6.05
CA VAL A 104 -15.61 -11.59 5.14
C VAL A 104 -16.15 -11.84 3.72
N GLY A 105 -16.68 -13.03 3.46
CA GLY A 105 -17.41 -13.38 2.24
C GLY A 105 -18.86 -12.86 2.26
N PRO A 106 -19.71 -13.30 1.32
CA PRO A 106 -21.14 -12.93 1.24
C PRO A 106 -21.85 -12.97 2.61
N PRO A 107 -22.87 -12.11 2.87
CA PRO A 107 -23.70 -11.37 1.90
C PRO A 107 -23.38 -9.88 1.70
N THR A 108 -22.65 -9.21 2.58
CA THR A 108 -22.23 -7.79 2.37
C THR A 108 -20.71 -7.64 2.29
N GLY A 109 -19.97 -8.64 2.78
CA GLY A 109 -18.56 -8.86 2.47
C GLY A 109 -17.59 -7.82 2.99
N ASN A 110 -16.55 -7.63 2.19
CA ASN A 110 -15.32 -6.90 2.49
C ASN A 110 -15.24 -5.60 1.68
N ILE A 111 -14.33 -4.72 2.08
CA ILE A 111 -13.94 -3.56 1.30
C ILE A 111 -12.43 -3.62 1.11
N ALA A 112 -12.02 -3.89 -0.13
CA ALA A 112 -10.64 -3.87 -0.55
C ALA A 112 -10.06 -2.44 -0.57
N GLY A 113 -8.76 -2.34 -0.40
CA GLY A 113 -7.95 -1.20 -0.81
C GLY A 113 -7.04 -1.58 -1.98
N GLN A 114 -6.03 -0.77 -2.25
CA GLN A 114 -5.08 -1.04 -3.33
C GLN A 114 -4.23 -2.30 -3.07
N ILE A 115 -4.03 -3.10 -4.10
CA ILE A 115 -3.01 -4.15 -4.18
C ILE A 115 -1.62 -3.52 -4.23
N LYS A 116 -0.65 -4.26 -3.70
CA LYS A 116 0.78 -3.94 -3.82
C LYS A 116 1.58 -5.15 -4.25
N VAL A 117 2.50 -4.91 -5.18
CA VAL A 117 3.55 -5.85 -5.59
C VAL A 117 4.84 -5.47 -4.85
N ASP A 118 5.50 -6.46 -4.25
CA ASP A 118 6.81 -6.28 -3.67
C ASP A 118 7.86 -6.08 -4.76
N ARG A 119 8.47 -4.90 -4.79
CA ARG A 119 9.54 -4.50 -5.73
C ARG A 119 10.88 -4.32 -5.01
N SER A 120 11.01 -4.86 -3.80
CA SER A 120 12.24 -4.89 -3.05
C SER A 120 13.29 -5.79 -3.72
N SER A 121 14.56 -5.58 -3.43
CA SER A 121 15.62 -6.50 -3.88
C SER A 121 15.75 -7.75 -3.00
N CYS A 122 14.79 -8.01 -2.11
CA CYS A 122 14.82 -9.16 -1.20
C CYS A 122 14.14 -10.39 -1.86
N THR A 123 14.16 -11.54 -1.18
CA THR A 123 13.56 -12.79 -1.68
C THR A 123 12.04 -12.73 -1.83
N SER A 124 11.41 -11.71 -1.26
CA SER A 124 9.98 -11.42 -1.37
C SER A 124 9.61 -10.68 -2.65
N HIS A 125 10.58 -10.26 -3.48
CA HIS A 125 10.33 -9.63 -4.78
C HIS A 125 9.31 -10.43 -5.59
N GLY A 126 8.27 -9.76 -6.05
CA GLY A 126 7.16 -10.35 -6.79
C GLY A 126 5.98 -10.79 -5.93
N ASN A 127 6.11 -10.90 -4.60
CA ASN A 127 4.97 -11.18 -3.72
C ASN A 127 3.88 -10.11 -3.87
N LEU A 128 2.63 -10.50 -3.65
CA LEU A 128 1.48 -9.60 -3.71
C LEU A 128 0.82 -9.49 -2.34
N TYR A 129 0.31 -8.30 -2.07
CA TYR A 129 -0.36 -7.97 -0.83
C TYR A 129 -1.65 -7.21 -1.11
N GLN A 130 -2.77 -7.78 -0.69
CA GLN A 130 -4.08 -7.15 -0.80
C GLN A 130 -4.56 -6.73 0.59
N ILE A 131 -4.71 -5.43 0.81
CA ILE A 131 -5.34 -4.95 2.05
C ILE A 131 -6.86 -4.88 1.88
N PHE A 132 -7.59 -5.27 2.92
CA PHE A 132 -9.04 -5.12 2.96
C PHE A 132 -9.54 -4.99 4.40
N VAL A 133 -10.77 -4.49 4.54
CA VAL A 133 -11.50 -4.48 5.82
C VAL A 133 -12.74 -5.37 5.69
N GLY A 134 -13.13 -5.97 6.80
CA GLY A 134 -14.23 -6.93 6.85
C GLY A 134 -14.71 -7.14 8.29
N PRO A 135 -15.76 -7.92 8.49
CA PRO A 135 -16.14 -8.40 9.81
C PRO A 135 -15.07 -9.28 10.47
N ASP A 136 -14.92 -9.12 11.78
CA ASP A 136 -13.90 -9.78 12.59
C ASP A 136 -14.11 -11.30 12.71
N ASN A 137 -15.37 -11.72 12.57
CA ASN A 137 -15.81 -13.10 12.72
C ASN A 137 -17.12 -13.38 11.94
N PRO A 138 -17.52 -14.67 11.80
CA PRO A 138 -18.70 -15.04 11.03
C PRO A 138 -20.04 -14.58 11.61
N ILE A 139 -20.12 -14.43 12.93
CA ILE A 139 -21.33 -13.93 13.61
C ILE A 139 -21.55 -12.48 13.22
N ASP A 140 -20.51 -11.65 13.24
CA ASP A 140 -20.56 -10.25 12.82
C ASP A 140 -20.92 -10.14 11.33
N ASN A 141 -20.36 -11.02 10.49
CA ASN A 141 -20.72 -11.09 9.06
C ASN A 141 -22.22 -11.40 8.84
N SER A 142 -22.74 -12.36 9.61
CA SER A 142 -24.16 -12.76 9.52
C SER A 142 -25.12 -11.69 10.04
N ASN A 143 -24.66 -10.82 10.93
CA ASN A 143 -25.45 -9.77 11.58
C ASN A 143 -25.34 -8.41 10.85
N ASN A 144 -25.51 -8.41 9.52
CA ASN A 144 -25.36 -7.25 8.64
C ASN A 144 -23.90 -6.74 8.55
N SER A 145 -23.09 -7.36 7.69
CA SER A 145 -21.65 -7.08 7.53
C SER A 145 -21.32 -5.60 7.33
N SER A 146 -22.16 -4.85 6.62
CA SER A 146 -21.94 -3.40 6.40
C SER A 146 -21.88 -2.58 7.70
N SER A 147 -22.55 -3.06 8.75
CA SER A 147 -22.52 -2.42 10.08
C SER A 147 -21.34 -2.87 10.93
N PHE A 148 -20.66 -3.95 10.54
CA PHE A 148 -19.61 -4.61 11.31
C PHE A 148 -18.34 -4.83 10.49
N LEU A 149 -17.91 -3.86 9.68
CA LEU A 149 -16.54 -3.87 9.13
C LEU A 149 -15.54 -3.53 10.25
N ASN A 150 -15.30 -4.44 11.18
CA ASN A 150 -14.62 -4.15 12.46
C ASN A 150 -13.24 -4.81 12.58
N ALA A 151 -12.70 -5.35 11.49
CA ALA A 151 -11.33 -5.83 11.39
C ALA A 151 -10.66 -5.43 10.07
N ALA A 152 -9.33 -5.32 10.11
CA ALA A 152 -8.47 -5.08 8.95
C ALA A 152 -7.59 -6.31 8.70
N TYR A 153 -7.42 -6.65 7.44
CA TYR A 153 -6.73 -7.84 6.97
C TYR A 153 -5.77 -7.51 5.83
N VAL A 154 -4.74 -8.34 5.67
CA VAL A 154 -3.92 -8.39 4.46
C VAL A 154 -3.85 -9.82 3.96
N GLY A 155 -4.31 -10.04 2.73
CA GLY A 155 -4.07 -11.27 1.98
C GLY A 155 -2.67 -11.25 1.39
N VAL A 156 -1.91 -12.31 1.60
CA VAL A 156 -0.52 -12.46 1.16
C VAL A 156 -0.42 -13.59 0.13
N ALA A 157 -0.01 -13.27 -1.11
CA ALA A 157 0.42 -14.27 -2.08
C ALA A 157 1.95 -14.29 -2.15
N SER A 158 2.55 -15.38 -1.65
CA SER A 158 3.99 -15.54 -1.55
C SER A 158 4.57 -16.43 -2.66
N GLY A 159 5.84 -16.20 -3.01
CA GLY A 159 6.53 -16.98 -4.03
C GLY A 159 6.06 -16.71 -5.47
N VAL A 160 5.29 -15.63 -5.65
CA VAL A 160 4.88 -15.16 -6.97
C VAL A 160 6.08 -14.54 -7.68
N SER A 161 6.27 -14.91 -8.93
CA SER A 161 7.38 -14.42 -9.74
C SER A 161 7.04 -14.43 -11.22
N LEU A 162 7.96 -13.95 -12.05
CA LEU A 162 7.83 -14.00 -13.50
C LEU A 162 7.57 -15.43 -14.01
N THR A 163 8.22 -16.43 -13.41
CA THR A 163 8.14 -17.85 -13.81
C THR A 163 7.14 -18.65 -12.98
N ASN A 164 6.64 -18.10 -11.87
CA ASN A 164 5.59 -18.69 -11.05
C ASN A 164 4.44 -17.67 -10.85
N PRO A 165 3.47 -17.62 -11.76
CA PRO A 165 2.37 -16.65 -11.69
C PRO A 165 1.25 -17.05 -10.71
N THR A 166 1.42 -18.12 -9.94
CA THR A 166 0.35 -18.70 -9.10
C THR A 166 -0.11 -17.71 -8.03
N LEU A 167 -1.38 -17.32 -8.07
CA LEU A 167 -1.99 -16.40 -7.11
C LEU A 167 -2.75 -17.19 -6.03
N SER A 168 -2.04 -17.61 -4.98
CA SER A 168 -2.63 -18.28 -3.81
C SER A 168 -2.42 -17.39 -2.59
N PHE A 169 -3.52 -16.87 -2.04
CA PHE A 169 -3.48 -15.97 -0.90
C PHE A 169 -3.66 -16.70 0.43
N THR A 170 -3.06 -16.15 1.48
CA THR A 170 -3.35 -16.47 2.88
C THR A 170 -3.60 -15.16 3.61
N ASP A 171 -4.69 -15.08 4.34
CA ASP A 171 -5.12 -13.86 5.00
C ASP A 171 -4.58 -13.75 6.42
N TYR A 172 -4.08 -12.56 6.75
CA TYR A 172 -3.60 -12.22 8.07
C TYR A 172 -4.36 -11.03 8.63
N LYS A 173 -4.93 -11.22 9.82
CA LYS A 173 -5.60 -10.15 10.55
C LYS A 173 -4.57 -9.16 11.10
N VAL A 174 -4.66 -7.91 10.65
CA VAL A 174 -3.81 -6.80 11.09
C VAL A 174 -4.33 -6.21 12.39
N PHE A 175 -5.65 -6.07 12.49
CA PHE A 175 -6.31 -5.38 13.59
C PHE A 175 -7.76 -5.82 13.74
N SER A 176 -8.27 -5.74 14.97
CA SER A 176 -9.67 -5.99 15.31
C SER A 176 -10.15 -5.01 16.38
N CYS A 177 -11.36 -4.50 16.19
CA CYS A 177 -12.11 -3.74 17.20
C CYS A 177 -12.84 -4.66 18.21
N GLY A 178 -12.73 -5.97 18.03
CA GLY A 178 -13.37 -7.02 18.83
C GLY A 178 -14.69 -7.52 18.22
N ALA A 179 -14.91 -8.83 18.31
CA ALA A 179 -16.15 -9.50 17.94
C ALA A 179 -17.39 -8.85 18.59
N GLY A 180 -18.43 -8.61 17.79
CA GLY A 180 -19.69 -8.00 18.22
C GLY A 180 -19.61 -6.50 18.50
N SER A 181 -18.46 -5.86 18.21
CA SER A 181 -18.22 -4.45 18.46
C SER A 181 -18.19 -3.66 17.15
N THR A 182 -18.89 -2.53 17.10
CA THR A 182 -18.53 -1.45 16.17
C THR A 182 -17.27 -0.77 16.70
N CYS A 183 -16.32 -0.39 15.85
CA CYS A 183 -15.09 0.28 16.29
C CYS A 183 -15.36 1.51 17.17
N PRO A 184 -14.37 2.04 17.91
CA PRO A 184 -14.60 3.07 18.93
C PRO A 184 -15.38 4.32 18.47
N SER A 185 -15.37 4.62 17.17
CA SER A 185 -16.17 5.69 16.56
C SER A 185 -17.68 5.41 16.46
N GLY A 186 -18.12 4.17 16.71
CA GLY A 186 -19.45 3.66 16.38
C GLY A 186 -19.64 3.35 14.89
N ALA A 187 -18.61 3.58 14.05
CA ALA A 187 -18.61 3.26 12.64
C ALA A 187 -17.65 2.10 12.35
N GLY A 188 -17.89 1.34 11.27
CA GLY A 188 -16.93 0.36 10.77
C GLY A 188 -15.69 1.01 10.14
N LEU A 189 -14.72 0.20 9.78
CA LEU A 189 -13.47 0.57 9.11
C LEU A 189 -13.64 0.87 7.62
N GLY A 190 -14.84 0.65 7.05
CA GLY A 190 -15.15 0.81 5.64
C GLY A 190 -15.47 2.24 5.17
N ASN A 191 -15.19 3.27 5.97
CA ASN A 191 -15.53 4.67 5.62
C ASN A 191 -14.50 5.31 4.67
N LEU A 192 -13.26 4.83 4.69
CA LEU A 192 -12.21 5.16 3.74
C LEU A 192 -11.58 3.84 3.31
N PHE A 193 -11.20 3.72 2.04
CA PHE A 193 -10.48 2.53 1.58
C PHE A 193 -9.19 2.36 2.39
N PRO A 194 -8.90 1.14 2.87
CA PRO A 194 -7.63 0.89 3.52
C PRO A 194 -6.49 1.04 2.50
N ALA A 195 -5.29 1.34 2.99
CA ALA A 195 -4.12 1.59 2.15
C ALA A 195 -2.93 0.77 2.63
N LEU A 196 -2.10 0.35 1.68
CA LEU A 196 -0.91 -0.45 1.93
C LEU A 196 0.27 0.12 1.14
N ALA A 197 1.47 0.03 1.72
CA ALA A 197 2.72 0.27 1.02
C ALA A 197 3.74 -0.81 1.37
N VAL A 198 4.66 -1.06 0.44
CA VAL A 198 5.81 -1.95 0.59
C VAL A 198 7.08 -1.12 0.40
N ASP A 199 8.02 -1.20 1.33
CA ASP A 199 9.30 -0.52 1.17
C ASP A 199 10.35 -1.38 0.44
N LYS A 200 11.53 -0.79 0.23
CA LYS A 200 12.65 -1.44 -0.47
C LYS A 200 13.26 -2.63 0.28
N PHE A 201 12.85 -2.87 1.52
CA PHE A 201 13.28 -4.01 2.34
C PHE A 201 12.20 -5.10 2.43
N GLY A 202 11.07 -4.94 1.72
CA GLY A 202 9.95 -5.86 1.78
C GLY A 202 9.12 -5.72 3.07
N TYR A 203 9.27 -4.62 3.81
CA TYR A 203 8.40 -4.33 4.95
C TYR A 203 7.12 -3.66 4.49
N LEU A 204 6.02 -3.99 5.18
CA LEU A 204 4.69 -3.54 4.83
C LEU A 204 4.20 -2.50 5.83
N TYR A 205 3.36 -1.61 5.33
CA TYR A 205 2.77 -0.51 6.07
C TYR A 205 1.31 -0.40 5.70
N ALA A 206 0.43 -0.72 6.65
CA ALA A 206 -1.01 -0.68 6.48
C ALA A 206 -1.59 0.53 7.20
N ALA A 207 -2.57 1.19 6.58
CA ALA A 207 -3.34 2.27 7.18
C ALA A 207 -4.83 2.09 6.89
N TRP A 208 -5.66 2.44 7.86
CA TRP A 208 -7.13 2.36 7.76
C TRP A 208 -7.77 3.41 8.68
N SER A 209 -9.08 3.62 8.56
CA SER A 209 -9.79 4.60 9.38
C SER A 209 -11.11 4.07 9.90
N ASP A 210 -11.46 4.46 11.13
CA ASP A 210 -12.79 4.24 11.70
C ASP A 210 -13.72 5.45 11.50
N ASN A 211 -13.47 6.29 10.49
CA ASN A 211 -14.13 7.60 10.24
C ASN A 211 -13.69 8.74 11.19
N THR A 212 -13.05 8.45 12.31
CA THR A 212 -12.63 9.48 13.29
C THR A 212 -11.12 9.54 13.49
N THR A 213 -10.46 8.39 13.39
CA THR A 213 -9.04 8.18 13.63
C THR A 213 -8.46 7.48 12.41
N ILE A 214 -7.22 7.85 12.05
CA ILE A 214 -6.41 7.07 11.12
C ILE A 214 -5.48 6.20 11.95
N TYR A 215 -5.51 4.91 11.69
CA TYR A 215 -4.65 3.90 12.28
C TYR A 215 -3.57 3.51 11.29
N TYR A 216 -2.46 3.05 11.84
CA TYR A 216 -1.32 2.55 11.09
C TYR A 216 -0.75 1.33 11.80
N SER A 217 -0.28 0.34 11.04
CA SER A 217 0.52 -0.78 11.53
C SER A 217 1.58 -1.14 10.50
N PHE A 218 2.65 -1.78 10.94
CA PHE A 218 3.71 -2.24 10.06
C PHE A 218 4.02 -3.72 10.29
N SER A 219 4.58 -4.36 9.27
CA SER A 219 5.01 -5.74 9.30
C SER A 219 6.44 -5.85 8.78
N VAL A 220 7.31 -6.49 9.57
CA VAL A 220 8.66 -6.88 9.15
C VAL A 220 8.74 -8.34 8.68
N SER A 221 7.61 -9.05 8.70
CA SER A 221 7.46 -10.48 8.43
C SER A 221 6.65 -10.75 7.14
N GLN A 222 6.76 -9.83 6.17
CA GLN A 222 6.11 -9.95 4.85
C GLN A 222 4.58 -10.15 4.93
N GLY A 223 3.93 -9.52 5.91
CA GLY A 223 2.48 -9.48 6.08
C GLY A 223 1.93 -10.58 7.00
N THR A 224 2.78 -11.49 7.48
CA THR A 224 2.36 -12.63 8.31
C THR A 224 2.14 -12.28 9.79
N SER A 225 2.74 -11.19 10.27
CA SER A 225 2.53 -10.64 11.60
C SER A 225 2.68 -9.13 11.60
N TRP A 226 1.93 -8.45 12.47
CA TRP A 226 1.79 -7.00 12.44
C TRP A 226 2.07 -6.37 13.79
N SER A 227 2.60 -5.15 13.79
CA SER A 227 2.73 -4.35 15.01
C SER A 227 1.35 -4.02 15.59
N PRO A 228 1.25 -3.69 16.88
CA PRO A 228 0.04 -3.07 17.42
C PRO A 228 -0.36 -1.83 16.60
N ALA A 229 -1.67 -1.58 16.49
CA ALA A 229 -2.18 -0.43 15.77
C ALA A 229 -1.80 0.89 16.47
N ILE A 230 -1.25 1.81 15.70
CA ILE A 230 -0.81 3.14 16.11
C ILE A 230 -1.82 4.16 15.60
N LYS A 231 -2.32 5.04 16.47
CA LYS A 231 -3.18 6.15 16.07
C LYS A 231 -2.32 7.29 15.53
N VAL A 232 -2.46 7.61 14.24
CA VAL A 232 -1.69 8.67 13.56
C VAL A 232 -2.28 10.05 13.83
N TRP A 233 -3.60 10.11 14.03
CA TRP A 233 -4.30 11.34 14.38
C TRP A 233 -5.43 11.04 15.36
N CYS A 234 -5.46 11.78 16.47
CA CYS A 234 -6.60 11.86 17.35
C CYS A 234 -6.97 13.35 17.40
N ARG A 235 -8.26 13.71 17.25
CA ARG A 235 -8.69 15.04 17.65
C ARG A 235 -8.38 15.21 19.14
N SER A 236 -7.31 15.90 19.50
CA SER A 236 -7.38 16.69 20.73
C SER A 236 -8.38 17.80 20.44
N SER A 237 -9.30 18.03 21.36
CA SER A 237 -10.33 19.05 21.24
C SER A 237 -9.70 20.44 21.19
N ARG A 238 -9.30 20.90 20.00
CA ARG A 238 -9.17 22.31 19.58
C ARG A 238 -8.95 22.37 18.07
N GLN A 239 -9.73 23.24 17.43
CA GLN A 239 -9.81 23.53 16.01
C GLN A 239 -8.44 23.58 15.30
N PHE A 240 -8.38 23.16 14.03
CA PHE A 240 -7.98 24.06 12.93
C PHE A 240 -8.55 23.54 11.60
N GLU A 241 -9.01 24.49 10.79
CA GLU A 241 -9.63 24.35 9.48
C GLU A 241 -8.61 23.99 8.39
N HIS A 242 -9.13 23.34 7.33
CA HIS A 242 -8.54 23.03 6.01
C HIS A 242 -7.02 23.21 5.76
N SER A 243 -6.34 22.11 5.42
CA SER A 243 -5.63 21.89 4.14
C SER A 243 -4.46 20.89 4.27
N ALA A 244 -4.30 20.07 3.22
CA ALA A 244 -3.11 19.32 2.80
C ALA A 244 -2.70 18.04 3.57
N ILE A 245 -3.21 16.90 3.10
CA ILE A 245 -2.56 15.58 3.24
C ILE A 245 -1.80 15.32 1.93
N ASP A 246 -0.50 15.63 1.91
CA ASP A 246 0.45 15.04 0.94
C ASP A 246 1.91 15.12 1.41
N HIS A 247 2.26 16.10 2.26
CA HIS A 247 3.67 16.30 2.67
C HIS A 247 4.11 15.68 4.01
N LYS A 248 3.23 14.94 4.71
CA LYS A 248 3.52 14.50 6.10
C LYS A 248 3.98 13.05 6.26
N LEU A 249 3.94 12.25 5.19
CA LEU A 249 4.46 10.88 5.22
C LEU A 249 5.99 10.80 5.06
N GLU A 250 6.63 11.78 4.41
CA GLU A 250 8.10 11.77 4.23
C GLU A 250 8.90 12.20 5.47
N ARG A 251 8.34 13.02 6.36
CA ARG A 251 9.11 13.59 7.50
C ARG A 251 9.20 12.71 8.73
N LEU A 252 8.40 11.66 8.85
CA LEU A 252 8.49 10.71 9.97
C LEU A 252 9.60 9.67 9.78
N CYS A 253 10.14 9.52 8.57
CA CYS A 253 11.19 8.55 8.25
C CYS A 253 12.63 9.09 8.44
N CYS A 254 12.81 10.35 8.84
CA CYS A 254 14.12 10.90 9.22
C CYS A 254 14.06 11.34 10.69
N GLY A 255 14.79 10.63 11.56
CA GLY A 255 14.70 10.78 12.99
C GLY A 255 15.03 12.18 13.51
N ASP A 256 14.03 12.86 14.06
CA ASP A 256 14.24 14.07 14.86
C ASP A 256 14.65 13.68 16.29
N ARG A 257 15.97 13.56 16.49
CA ARG A 257 16.54 14.02 17.76
C ARG A 257 16.42 15.54 17.80
N GLN A 258 15.43 16.06 18.51
CA GLN A 258 15.56 17.35 19.16
C GLN A 258 14.56 17.45 20.32
N ARG A 259 15.12 17.52 21.54
CA ARG A 259 14.39 17.87 22.75
C ARG A 259 13.91 19.33 22.62
N PRO A 260 12.75 19.71 23.17
CA PRO A 260 12.37 21.12 23.24
C PRO A 260 13.27 21.84 24.25
N CYS A 261 13.92 22.91 23.81
CA CYS A 261 14.56 23.88 24.69
C CYS A 261 13.50 24.90 25.12
N ASP A 262 13.26 25.00 26.43
CA ASP A 262 12.52 26.11 27.02
C ASP A 262 13.42 27.36 27.13
N HIS A 263 12.86 28.50 26.70
CA HIS A 263 13.45 29.82 26.85
C HIS A 263 13.11 30.42 28.23
N ALA A 264 14.15 30.81 28.98
CA ALA A 264 14.08 31.86 29.98
C ALA A 264 15.42 32.62 29.96
N GLY A 265 15.37 33.95 29.81
CA GLY A 265 16.49 34.77 29.38
C GLY A 265 17.38 35.36 30.48
N VAL A 266 18.13 36.37 30.03
CA VAL A 266 18.73 37.52 30.75
C VAL A 266 20.29 37.60 30.72
N HIS A 267 20.74 38.78 30.22
CA HIS A 267 22.00 39.53 30.36
C HIS A 267 23.19 39.44 29.37
N ALA A 268 23.62 40.67 29.00
CA ALA A 268 24.71 41.19 28.15
C ALA A 268 26.13 40.65 28.49
N GLU A 269 27.19 40.74 27.68
CA GLU A 269 27.81 41.86 26.94
C GLU A 269 28.81 41.34 25.87
N PRO A 270 29.36 42.17 24.95
CA PRO A 270 30.16 41.74 23.81
C PRO A 270 31.67 42.03 23.97
N SER A 271 32.56 41.11 23.55
CA SER A 271 33.92 41.53 23.15
C SER A 271 34.66 40.58 22.18
N HIS A 272 35.21 41.22 21.14
CA HIS A 272 36.47 40.96 20.43
C HIS A 272 36.62 39.85 19.37
N ARG A 273 36.52 40.33 18.11
CA ARG A 273 37.39 40.20 16.92
C ARG A 273 38.08 38.87 16.51
N PRO A 274 38.26 38.67 15.18
CA PRO A 274 38.49 37.37 14.57
C PRO A 274 39.98 37.03 14.41
N ARG A 275 40.31 35.73 14.36
CA ARG A 275 41.51 35.23 13.70
C ARG A 275 41.12 34.30 12.54
N GLN A 276 41.61 34.65 11.36
CA GLN A 276 41.55 33.92 10.08
C GLN A 276 42.97 33.36 9.80
N PRO A 277 43.19 32.49 8.80
CA PRO A 277 43.33 31.04 8.96
C PRO A 277 44.73 30.52 8.59
N HIS A 278 45.05 29.27 8.97
CA HIS A 278 46.16 28.53 8.34
C HIS A 278 45.64 27.44 7.41
N ARG A 279 46.06 27.54 6.14
CA ARG A 279 45.92 26.57 5.06
C ARG A 279 46.52 25.21 5.43
N ALA A 280 45.79 24.13 5.15
CA ALA A 280 46.36 22.85 4.77
C ALA A 280 45.40 22.10 3.81
N ASP A 281 45.91 21.85 2.61
CA ASP A 281 45.58 20.84 1.60
C ASP A 281 44.14 20.43 1.27
N ILE A 282 43.67 21.01 0.16
CA ILE A 282 42.66 20.46 -0.74
C ILE A 282 43.34 19.40 -1.61
N ASN A 283 43.11 18.10 -1.34
CA ASN A 283 43.05 17.03 -2.36
C ASN A 283 42.84 15.61 -1.78
N ARG A 284 41.76 15.39 -1.02
CA ARG A 284 41.17 14.04 -0.87
C ARG A 284 39.65 14.15 -0.73
N ARG A 285 38.90 13.91 -1.82
CA ARG A 285 37.46 13.64 -1.72
C ARG A 285 37.29 12.17 -1.30
N PRO A 286 36.65 11.85 -0.17
CA PRO A 286 36.22 10.48 0.08
C PRO A 286 35.04 10.17 -0.85
N THR A 287 35.22 9.17 -1.70
CA THR A 287 34.13 8.54 -2.44
C THR A 287 33.27 7.74 -1.47
N TRP A 288 32.10 8.27 -1.11
CA TRP A 288 31.06 7.49 -0.44
C TRP A 288 30.41 6.57 -1.47
N GLN A 289 30.94 5.36 -1.63
CA GLN A 289 30.18 4.26 -2.23
C GLN A 289 29.16 3.79 -1.20
N LEU A 290 27.89 4.16 -1.40
CA LEU A 290 26.78 3.46 -0.77
C LEU A 290 26.77 2.03 -1.30
N ARG A 291 27.29 1.08 -0.53
CA ARG A 291 27.06 -0.34 -0.79
C ARG A 291 25.67 -0.68 -0.23
N PRO A 292 24.79 -1.37 -0.98
CA PRO A 292 23.57 -1.92 -0.41
C PRO A 292 23.96 -2.91 0.70
N GLU A 293 23.51 -2.66 1.92
CA GLU A 293 23.54 -3.67 2.99
C GLU A 293 22.56 -4.78 2.60
N PRO A 294 22.93 -6.07 2.65
CA PRO A 294 22.00 -7.16 2.37
C PRO A 294 20.90 -7.24 3.43
N CYS A 295 19.67 -7.55 3.01
CA CYS A 295 18.47 -7.65 3.86
C CYS A 295 18.78 -8.52 5.10
N ARG A 296 18.97 -7.90 6.28
CA ARG A 296 19.14 -8.63 7.55
C ARG A 296 17.78 -8.72 8.23
N LEU A 297 17.29 -9.95 8.38
CA LEU A 297 16.24 -10.27 9.33
C LEU A 297 16.75 -9.89 10.74
N PHE A 298 16.09 -8.95 11.39
CA PHE A 298 16.32 -8.73 12.82
C PHE A 298 15.70 -9.91 13.58
N PRO A 299 16.41 -10.53 14.54
CA PRO A 299 15.82 -11.59 15.33
C PRO A 299 14.69 -11.02 16.20
N ASP A 300 13.58 -11.76 16.25
CA ASP A 300 12.42 -11.47 17.10
C ASP A 300 12.87 -11.18 18.54
N ARG A 301 12.42 -10.05 19.09
CA ARG A 301 12.47 -9.84 20.55
C ARG A 301 11.21 -10.44 21.13
N ASN A 302 11.37 -11.56 21.84
CA ASN A 302 10.41 -12.10 22.81
C ASN A 302 9.92 -11.04 23.79
#